data_AF-A0A151RGS3-F1
#
_entry.id   AF-A0A151RGS3-F1
#
_cell.length_a   1.000
_cell.length_b   1.000
_cell.length_c   1.000
_cell.angle_alpha   90.00
_cell.angle_beta   90.00
_cell.angle_gamma   90.00
#
_symmetry.space_group_name_H-M   'P 1'
#
loop_
_entity.id
_entity.type
_entity.pdbx_description
1 polymer ?
#
loop_
_entity_poly.entity_id
_entity_poly.type
_entity_poly.pdbx_seq_one_letter_code
_entity_poly.pdbx_strand_id
1 'polypeptide(L)' 'FRTEDLVKLQYFLGIEVAKSKDGLVISQRKYALDILEESDLMNANPIDIPMGPKINLPPN' A
#
# COMPACT_ATOMS: atom_id res chain seq x y z
N PHE A 1 16.51 13.38 16.42
CA PHE A 1 16.03 12.48 15.36
C PHE A 1 17.07 11.39 15.15
N ARG A 2 16.80 10.17 15.63
CA ARG A 2 17.65 9.00 15.36
C ARG A 2 17.33 8.48 13.97
N THR A 3 18.30 7.87 13.30
CA THR A 3 18.13 7.27 11.97
C THR A 3 16.98 6.26 11.92
N GLU A 4 16.70 5.58 13.04
CA GLU A 4 15.57 4.67 13.23
C GLU A 4 14.20 5.35 13.11
N ASP A 5 14.08 6.62 13.50
CA ASP A 5 12.85 7.41 13.38
C ASP A 5 12.59 7.80 11.93
N LEU A 6 13.64 7.97 11.12
CA LEU A 6 13.55 8.27 9.70
C LEU A 6 13.15 7.03 8.89
N VAL A 7 13.60 5.84 9.30
CA VAL A 7 13.13 4.55 8.75
C VAL A 7 11.65 4.33 9.07
N LYS A 8 11.21 4.64 10.30
CA LYS A 8 9.78 4.57 10.66
C LYS A 8 8.93 5.64 9.95
N LEU A 9 9.47 6.83 9.70
CA LEU A 9 8.79 7.84 8.89
C LEU A 9 8.63 7.39 7.44
N GLN A 10 9.57 6.57 6.95
CA GLN A 10 9.50 5.95 5.63
C GLN A 10 8.45 4.84 5.55
N TYR A 11 7.96 4.27 6.67
CA TYR A 11 7.02 3.14 6.68
C TYR A 11 5.95 3.27 7.77
N PHE A 12 4.71 3.60 7.40
CA PHE A 12 3.56 3.62 8.32
C PHE A 12 2.37 2.89 7.70
N LEU A 13 1.75 1.91 8.38
CA LEU A 13 0.67 1.07 7.85
C LEU A 13 0.99 0.30 6.55
N GLY A 14 2.27 -0.04 6.31
CA GLY A 14 2.71 -0.63 5.03
C GLY A 14 2.80 0.39 3.88
N ILE A 15 2.69 1.68 4.20
CA ILE A 15 2.86 2.79 3.28
C ILE A 15 4.30 3.30 3.36
N GLU A 16 5.00 3.15 2.25
CA GLU A 16 6.33 3.68 2.00
C GLU A 16 6.27 5.16 1.59
N VAL A 17 7.06 6.01 2.23
CA VAL A 17 7.10 7.45 1.92
C VAL A 17 8.53 7.89 1.60
N ALA A 18 8.76 8.29 0.35
CA ALA A 18 10.04 8.81 -0.12
C ALA A 18 9.92 10.27 -0.56
N LYS A 19 10.88 11.12 -0.19
CA LYS A 19 10.93 12.51 -0.65
C LYS A 19 11.81 12.60 -1.90
N SER A 20 11.27 13.15 -2.98
CA SER A 20 12.02 13.48 -4.20
C SER A 20 12.24 15.00 -4.29
N LYS A 21 12.99 15.45 -5.30
CA LYS A 21 13.15 16.89 -5.59
C LYS A 21 11.84 17.53 -6.03
N ASP A 22 10.94 16.74 -6.61
CA ASP A 22 9.68 17.19 -7.21
C ASP A 22 8.47 16.99 -6.30
N GLY A 23 8.65 16.37 -5.12
CA GLY A 23 7.58 16.20 -4.15
C GLY A 23 7.77 14.98 -3.24
N LEU A 24 6.64 14.40 -2.83
CA LEU A 24 6.57 13.21 -2.00
C LEU A 24 6.06 12.04 -2.85
N VAL A 25 6.78 10.94 -2.83
CA VAL A 25 6.38 9.66 -3.42
C VAL A 25 5.84 8.78 -2.31
N ILE A 26 4.66 8.22 -2.54
CA ILE A 26 4.03 7.27 -1.63
C ILE A 26 3.86 5.94 -2.36
N SER A 27 4.27 4.84 -1.74
CA SER A 27 4.18 3.48 -2.27
C SER A 27 3.47 2.57 -1.25
N GLN A 28 2.64 1.63 -1.71
CA GLN A 28 2.09 0.55 -0.89
C GLN A 28 2.47 -0.81 -1.46
N ARG A 29 3.55 -0.87 -2.25
CA ARG A 29 3.93 -2.08 -2.98
C ARG A 29 4.13 -3.26 -2.04
N LYS A 30 4.81 -3.06 -0.91
CA LYS A 30 5.02 -4.10 0.08
C LYS A 30 3.69 -4.61 0.66
N TYR A 31 2.80 -3.71 1.08
CA TYR A 31 1.47 -4.09 1.58
C TYR A 31 0.65 -4.90 0.56
N ALA A 32 0.66 -4.47 -0.71
CA ALA A 32 -0.03 -5.19 -1.77
C ALA A 32 0.57 -6.59 -2.02
N LEU A 33 1.89 -6.74 -1.99
CA LEU A 33 2.56 -8.03 -2.13
C LEU A 33 2.28 -8.95 -0.94
N ASP A 34 2.34 -8.42 0.28
CA ASP A 34 2.08 -9.18 1.50
C ASP A 34 0.62 -9.73 1.47
N ILE A 35 -0.37 -8.95 1.02
CA ILE A 35 -1.76 -9.43 0.81
C ILE A 35 -1.83 -10.55 -0.23
N LEU A 36 -1.15 -10.38 -1.37
CA LEU A 36 -1.16 -11.37 -2.45
C LEU A 36 -0.53 -12.68 -2.00
N GLU A 37 0.52 -12.62 -1.19
CA GLU A 37 1.17 -13.79 -0.60
C GLU A 37 0.26 -14.46 0.44
N GLU A 38 -0.30 -13.70 1.39
CA GLU A 38 -1.23 -14.22 2.41
C GLU A 38 -2.51 -14.82 1.83
N SER A 39 -2.94 -14.35 0.65
CA SER A 39 -4.14 -14.82 -0.04
C SER A 39 -3.87 -15.92 -1.08
N ASP A 40 -2.62 -16.37 -1.24
CA ASP A 40 -2.19 -17.30 -2.32
C ASP A 40 -2.54 -16.79 -3.74
N LEU A 41 -2.55 -15.48 -3.95
CA LEU A 41 -2.91 -14.81 -5.21
C LEU A 41 -1.71 -14.34 -6.04
N MET A 42 -0.48 -14.67 -5.65
CA MET A 42 0.74 -14.27 -6.38
C MET A 42 0.76 -14.71 -7.85
N ASN A 43 0.11 -15.83 -8.18
CA ASN A 43 0.01 -16.38 -9.53
C ASN A 43 -1.42 -16.29 -10.11
N ALA A 44 -2.31 -15.55 -9.46
CA ALA A 44 -3.67 -15.39 -9.95
C ALA A 44 -3.69 -14.57 -11.25
N ASN A 45 -4.68 -14.85 -12.10
CA ASN A 45 -4.88 -14.06 -13.32
C ASN A 45 -5.16 -12.59 -12.95
N PRO A 46 -4.51 -11.63 -13.62
CA PRO A 46 -4.78 -10.21 -13.39
C PRO A 46 -6.26 -9.89 -13.60
N ILE A 47 -6.80 -9.04 -12.72
CA ILE A 47 -8.12 -8.45 -12.88
C ILE A 47 -7.96 -6.94 -13.03
N ASP A 48 -8.65 -6.34 -13.99
CA ASP A 48 -8.53 -4.91 -14.29
C ASP A 48 -9.01 -4.02 -13.13
N ILE A 49 -9.87 -4.56 -12.25
CA ILE A 49 -10.45 -3.85 -11.12
C ILE A 49 -10.41 -4.75 -9.86
N PRO A 50 -9.30 -4.76 -9.12
CA PRO A 50 -9.13 -5.63 -7.95
C PRO A 50 -9.95 -5.17 -6.72
N MET A 51 -10.20 -3.87 -6.59
CA MET A 51 -11.19 -3.30 -5.69
C MET A 51 -12.23 -2.58 -6.55
N GLY A 52 -13.45 -3.12 -6.62
CA GLY A 52 -14.57 -2.43 -7.24
C GLY A 52 -14.79 -1.03 -6.62
N PRO A 53 -15.45 -0.11 -7.33
CA PRO A 53 -15.78 1.20 -6.77
C PRO A 53 -16.54 1.01 -5.44
N LYS A 54 -16.21 1.82 -4.43
CA LYS A 54 -16.87 1.79 -3.12
C LYS A 54 -18.39 1.75 -3.33
N ILE A 55 -19.00 0.62 -3.02
CA ILE A 55 -20.45 0.50 -2.97
C ILE A 55 -20.89 1.41 -1.82
N ASN A 56 -21.78 2.35 -2.10
CA ASN A 56 -22.40 3.15 -1.06
C ASN A 56 -23.18 2.19 -0.14
N LEU A 57 -22.59 1.88 1.02
CA LEU A 57 -23.27 1.10 2.04
C LEU A 57 -24.49 1.92 2.51
N PRO A 58 -25.70 1.35 2.47
CA PRO A 58 -26.86 2.05 3.02
C PRO A 58 -26.61 2.33 4.51
N PRO A 59 -27.07 3.48 5.03
CA PRO A 59 -26.92 3.78 6.45
C PRO A 59 -27.67 2.73 7.28
N ASN A 60 -27.00 2.24 8.33
CA ASN A 60 -27.55 1.34 9.34
C ASN A 60 -28.61 2.03 10.20
#